data_AF-A0A1R1I8E4-F1
#
_entry.id   AF-A0A1R1I8E4-F1
#
_cell.length_a   1.000
_cell.length_b   1.000
_cell.length_c   1.000
_cell.angle_alpha   90.00
_cell.angle_beta   90.00
_cell.angle_gamma   90.00
#
_symmetry.space_group_name_H-M   'P 1'
#
loop_
_entity.id
_entity.type
_entity.pdbx_description
1 polymer ?
#
loop_
_entity_poly.entity_id
_entity_poly.type
_entity_poly.pdbx_seq_one_letter_code
_entity_poly.pdbx_strand_id
1 'polypeptide(L)'
;MKIDLGDGELYLREHCPLRLSDAPGIAVRCTKGVLWMTITGEAGDIVLASGETHRIRSTGRIVIESIGGDARVRFERSTGARIARALAGLAGKMRHAITTVSAASGRLTA
;
A
#
# COMPACT_ATOMS: atom_id res chain seq x y z
N MET A 1 -15.63 -4.43 -0.88
CA MET A 1 -15.45 -5.08 -2.20
C MET A 1 -13.98 -5.01 -2.58
N LYS A 2 -13.37 -6.11 -3.06
CA LYS A 2 -11.97 -6.16 -3.49
C LYS A 2 -11.97 -6.25 -5.02
N ILE A 3 -11.55 -5.18 -5.69
CA ILE A 3 -11.40 -5.15 -7.15
C ILE A 3 -9.92 -5.30 -7.47
N ASP A 4 -9.57 -6.25 -8.33
CA ASP A 4 -8.24 -6.31 -8.94
C ASP A 4 -8.33 -5.66 -10.32
N LEU A 5 -7.68 -4.52 -10.47
CA LEU A 5 -7.71 -3.75 -11.71
C LEU A 5 -6.57 -4.13 -12.67
N GLY A 6 -5.58 -4.94 -12.25
CA GLY A 6 -4.40 -5.21 -13.08
C GLY A 6 -3.73 -3.92 -13.56
N ASP A 7 -3.46 -3.81 -14.86
CA ASP A 7 -2.98 -2.59 -15.53
C ASP A 7 -4.12 -1.66 -16.01
N GLY A 8 -5.35 -1.99 -15.62
CA GLY A 8 -6.57 -1.26 -15.96
C GLY A 8 -6.56 0.17 -15.43
N GLU A 9 -7.22 1.04 -16.18
CA GLU A 9 -7.45 2.43 -15.83
C GLU A 9 -8.86 2.58 -15.27
N LEU A 10 -9.00 3.32 -14.19
CA LEU A 10 -10.30 3.64 -13.59
C LEU A 10 -10.71 5.06 -13.98
N TYR A 11 -11.95 5.20 -14.41
CA TYR A 11 -12.59 6.50 -14.64
C TYR A 11 -13.16 7.03 -13.32
N LEU A 12 -12.74 8.22 -12.93
CA LEU A 12 -13.27 8.94 -11.77
C LEU A 12 -14.11 10.11 -12.26
N ARG A 13 -15.42 9.99 -12.07
CA ARG A 13 -16.32 11.11 -12.27
C ARG A 13 -16.13 12.11 -11.12
N GLU A 14 -16.24 13.40 -11.43
CA GLU A 14 -16.24 14.45 -10.41
C GLU A 14 -17.29 14.18 -9.32
N HIS A 15 -16.96 14.53 -8.07
CA HIS A 15 -17.80 14.31 -6.89
C HIS A 15 -18.13 12.84 -6.55
N CYS A 16 -17.42 11.88 -7.17
CA CYS A 16 -17.55 10.46 -6.88
C CYS A 16 -16.23 9.91 -6.29
N PRO A 17 -15.97 10.13 -5.00
CA PRO A 17 -14.68 9.77 -4.41
C PRO A 17 -14.46 8.26 -4.36
N LEU A 18 -13.26 7.83 -4.75
CA LEU A 18 -12.77 6.48 -4.58
C LEU A 18 -12.09 6.35 -3.21
N ARG A 19 -12.40 5.27 -2.50
CA ARG A 19 -11.78 4.95 -1.20
C ARG A 19 -10.92 3.72 -1.33
N LEU A 20 -9.68 3.83 -0.87
CA LEU A 20 -8.72 2.73 -0.85
C LEU A 20 -8.28 2.44 0.59
N SER A 21 -8.05 1.15 0.83
CA SER A 21 -7.44 0.60 2.05
C SER A 21 -6.35 -0.38 1.62
N ASP A 22 -5.39 -0.67 2.50
CA ASP A 22 -4.35 -1.69 2.26
C ASP A 22 -3.53 -1.47 0.97
N ALA A 23 -3.22 -0.21 0.66
CA ALA A 23 -2.51 0.21 -0.53
C ALA A 23 -0.99 0.55 -0.40
N PRO A 24 -0.25 0.27 0.70
CA PRO A 24 1.19 0.54 0.75
C PRO A 24 1.98 -0.04 -0.43
N GLY A 25 2.81 0.81 -1.03
CA GLY A 25 3.67 0.46 -2.16
C GLY A 25 2.97 0.43 -3.52
N ILE A 26 1.68 0.77 -3.60
CA ILE A 26 1.00 1.06 -4.87
C ILE A 26 1.40 2.47 -5.33
N ALA A 27 1.70 2.62 -6.61
CA ALA A 27 1.84 3.92 -7.25
C ALA A 27 0.49 4.32 -7.88
N VAL A 28 0.00 5.50 -7.53
CA VAL A 28 -1.20 6.12 -8.08
C VAL A 28 -0.74 7.08 -9.18
N ARG A 29 -1.10 6.79 -10.42
CA ARG A 29 -0.76 7.63 -11.57
C ARG A 29 -2.01 8.31 -12.11
N CYS A 30 -1.99 9.64 -12.18
CA CYS A 30 -3.01 10.41 -12.87
C CYS A 30 -2.72 10.34 -14.37
N THR A 31 -3.58 9.68 -15.15
CA THR A 31 -3.37 9.56 -16.60
C THR A 31 -4.12 10.65 -17.37
N LYS A 32 -5.19 11.20 -16.82
CA LYS A 32 -5.93 12.35 -17.37
C LYS A 32 -6.65 13.10 -16.25
N GLY A 33 -6.81 14.42 -16.40
CA GLY A 33 -7.49 15.27 -15.43
C GLY A 33 -6.58 15.63 -14.25
N VAL A 34 -7.19 15.91 -13.10
CA VAL A 34 -6.48 16.23 -11.85
C VAL A 34 -7.06 15.40 -10.72
N LEU A 35 -6.19 14.75 -9.94
CA LEU A 35 -6.57 13.99 -8.75
C LEU A 35 -6.22 14.78 -7.50
N TRP A 36 -7.12 14.76 -6.52
CA TRP A 36 -6.86 15.17 -5.15
C TRP A 36 -6.91 13.94 -4.25
N MET A 37 -5.94 13.82 -3.36
CA MET A 37 -5.78 12.67 -2.48
C MET A 37 -5.53 13.09 -1.04
N THR A 38 -6.33 12.56 -0.13
CA THR A 38 -6.11 12.65 1.32
C THR A 38 -5.69 11.29 1.85
N ILE A 39 -4.59 11.23 2.59
CA ILE A 39 -4.06 10.00 3.18
C ILE A 39 -4.05 10.16 4.71
N THR A 40 -4.75 9.26 5.40
CA THR A 40 -4.78 9.29 6.87
C THR A 40 -3.38 9.06 7.42
N GLY A 41 -2.93 9.96 8.30
CA GLY A 41 -1.61 9.90 8.93
C GLY A 41 -0.46 10.51 8.12
N GLU A 42 -0.73 11.06 6.93
CA GLU A 42 0.22 11.92 6.21
C GLU A 42 -0.17 13.40 6.38
N ALA A 43 0.83 14.28 6.34
CA ALA A 43 0.61 15.72 6.52
C ALA A 43 0.22 16.36 5.18
N GLY A 44 -0.97 16.94 5.15
CA GLY A 44 -1.51 17.62 3.98
C GLY A 44 -2.08 16.66 2.93
N ASP A 45 -2.65 17.27 1.90
CA ASP A 45 -3.18 16.55 0.75
C ASP A 45 -2.18 16.54 -0.41
N ILE A 46 -2.37 15.58 -1.31
CA ILE A 46 -1.59 15.41 -2.52
C ILE A 46 -2.48 15.74 -3.72
N VAL A 47 -1.97 16.56 -4.63
CA VAL A 47 -2.62 16.85 -5.92
C VAL A 47 -1.73 16.30 -7.02
N LEU A 48 -2.35 15.59 -7.99
CA LEU A 48 -1.66 15.04 -9.16
C LEU A 48 -2.32 15.52 -10.45
N ALA A 49 -1.56 16.27 -11.24
CA ALA A 49 -1.91 16.57 -12.62
C ALA A 49 -1.66 15.36 -13.53
N SER A 50 -2.23 15.41 -14.74
CA SER A 50 -2.02 14.37 -15.75
C SER A 50 -0.53 14.14 -16.01
N GLY A 51 -0.12 12.87 -15.94
CA GLY A 51 1.26 12.42 -16.06
C GLY A 51 1.97 12.22 -14.72
N GLU A 52 1.48 12.81 -13.63
CA GLU A 52 2.11 12.72 -12.32
C GLU A 52 1.72 11.44 -11.57
N THR A 53 2.62 11.04 -10.67
CA THR A 53 2.51 9.79 -9.92
C THR A 53 2.87 10.01 -8.46
N HIS A 54 2.08 9.45 -7.55
CA HIS A 54 2.38 9.38 -6.13
C HIS A 54 2.47 7.93 -5.65
N ARG A 55 3.53 7.59 -4.91
CA ARG A 55 3.68 6.27 -4.29
C ARG A 55 3.20 6.29 -2.86
N ILE A 56 2.15 5.51 -2.57
CA ILE A 56 1.57 5.39 -1.23
C ILE A 56 2.59 4.73 -0.30
N ARG A 57 2.92 5.42 0.79
CA ARG A 57 3.81 4.91 1.84
C ARG A 57 3.06 4.57 3.12
N SER A 58 2.05 5.35 3.48
CA SER A 58 1.20 5.09 4.65
C SER A 58 0.33 3.85 4.50
N THR A 59 0.01 3.21 5.63
CA THR A 59 -1.00 2.16 5.77
C THR A 59 -2.41 2.70 6.02
N GLY A 60 -2.56 4.02 6.11
CA GLY A 60 -3.82 4.70 6.37
C GLY A 60 -4.83 4.59 5.22
N ARG A 61 -6.08 4.97 5.52
CA ARG A 61 -7.12 5.09 4.51
C ARG A 61 -6.80 6.23 3.56
N ILE A 62 -7.04 5.99 2.27
CA ILE A 62 -6.85 6.98 1.21
C ILE A 62 -8.21 7.30 0.59
N VAL A 63 -8.46 8.58 0.40
CA VAL A 63 -9.58 9.09 -0.42
C VAL A 63 -8.98 9.74 -1.65
N ILE A 64 -9.48 9.38 -2.83
CA ILE A 64 -9.07 9.96 -4.11
C ILE A 64 -10.31 10.56 -4.77
N GLU A 65 -10.23 11.80 -5.19
CA GLU A 65 -11.30 12.51 -5.88
C GLU A 65 -10.75 13.19 -7.14
N SER A 66 -11.60 13.31 -8.15
CA SER A 66 -11.30 14.14 -9.32
C SER A 66 -11.73 15.58 -9.04
N ILE A 67 -10.90 16.55 -9.41
CA ILE A 67 -11.22 17.99 -9.25
C ILE A 67 -11.14 18.72 -10.60
N GLY A 68 -12.08 19.63 -10.86
CA GLY A 68 -12.10 20.44 -12.08
C GLY A 68 -12.55 19.65 -13.32
N GLY A 69 -13.40 18.64 -13.12
CA GLY A 69 -13.91 17.71 -14.13
C GLY A 69 -13.54 16.26 -13.84
N ASP A 70 -13.75 15.39 -14.82
CA ASP A 70 -13.49 13.95 -14.70
C ASP A 70 -12.00 13.60 -14.91
N ALA A 71 -11.52 12.58 -14.19
CA ALA A 71 -10.14 12.13 -14.24
C ALA A 71 -10.02 10.63 -14.50
N ARG A 72 -8.80 10.21 -14.81
CA ARG A 72 -8.45 8.81 -15.00
C ARG A 72 -7.22 8.47 -14.18
N VAL A 73 -7.28 7.32 -13.52
CA VAL A 73 -6.25 6.86 -12.58
C VAL A 73 -5.83 5.43 -12.89
N ARG A 74 -4.53 5.18 -12.82
CA ARG A 74 -3.95 3.82 -12.86
C ARG A 74 -3.27 3.51 -11.54
N PHE A 75 -3.38 2.26 -11.10
CA PHE A 75 -2.73 1.73 -9.91
C PHE A 75 -1.64 0.74 -10.29
N GLU A 76 -0.39 1.12 -10.12
CA GLU A 76 0.75 0.31 -10.52
C GLU A 76 1.37 -0.37 -9.28
N ARG A 77 1.53 -1.70 -9.32
CA ARG A 77 2.17 -2.46 -8.25
C ARG A 77 3.61 -2.73 -8.63
N SER A 78 4.57 -2.39 -7.75
CA SER A 78 5.95 -2.81 -8.00
C SER A 78 6.13 -4.31 -7.81
N THR A 79 6.55 -5.02 -8.85
CA THR A 79 6.87 -6.47 -8.82
C THR A 79 7.92 -6.80 -7.77
N GLY A 80 8.94 -5.95 -7.59
CA GLY A 80 9.99 -6.14 -6.58
C GLY A 80 9.46 -6.20 -5.13
N ALA A 81 8.43 -5.42 -4.79
CA ALA A 81 7.83 -5.47 -3.46
C ALA A 81 7.03 -6.76 -3.19
N ARG A 82 6.51 -7.43 -4.23
CA ARG A 82 5.86 -8.75 -4.09
C ARG A 82 6.90 -9.81 -3.73
N ILE A 83 8.02 -9.82 -4.44
CA ILE A 83 9.12 -10.77 -4.20
C ILE A 83 9.70 -10.57 -2.80
N ALA A 84 9.99 -9.32 -2.41
CA ALA A 84 10.51 -9.02 -1.08
C ALA A 84 9.58 -9.49 0.06
N ARG A 85 8.25 -9.27 -0.07
CA ARG A 85 7.27 -9.77 0.92
C ARG A 85 7.19 -11.29 0.97
N ALA A 86 7.27 -11.96 -0.19
CA ALA A 86 7.28 -13.42 -0.25
C ALA A 86 8.50 -14.00 0.47
N LEU A 87 9.69 -13.42 0.25
CA LEU A 87 10.92 -13.81 0.93
C LEU A 87 10.88 -13.50 2.45
N ALA A 88 10.37 -12.34 2.84
CA ALA A 88 10.22 -11.98 4.26
C ALA A 88 9.23 -12.90 4.99
N GLY A 89 8.16 -13.35 4.33
CA GLY A 89 7.20 -14.30 4.88
C GLY A 89 7.78 -15.70 5.13
N LEU A 90 8.79 -16.10 4.36
CA LEU A 90 9.54 -17.35 4.59
C LEU A 90 10.44 -17.23 5.83
N ALA A 91 11.13 -16.09 6.00
CA ALA A 91 12.00 -15.85 7.16
C ALA A 91 11.22 -15.70 8.49
N GLY A 92 10.00 -15.17 8.45
CA GLY A 92 9.14 -14.98 9.64
C GLY A 92 8.71 -16.30 10.31
N LYS A 93 8.68 -17.42 9.58
CA LYS A 93 8.27 -18.73 10.11
C LYS A 93 9.32 -19.39 11.00
N MET A 94 10.59 -18.98 10.94
CA MET A 94 11.65 -19.52 11.79
C MET A 94 11.69 -18.90 13.21
N ARG A 95 11.04 -17.76 13.45
CA ARG A 95 11.10 -17.06 14.74
C ARG A 95 10.17 -17.64 15.82
N HIS A 96 9.22 -18.51 15.46
CA HIS A 96 8.36 -19.22 16.42
C HIS A 96 8.94 -20.57 16.89
N ALA A 97 10.14 -20.95 16.45
CA ALA A 97 10.77 -22.22 16.82
C ALA A 97 11.93 -22.09 17.83
N ILE A 98 12.23 -20.89 18.36
CA ILE A 98 13.39 -20.65 19.26
C ILE A 98 12.95 -20.08 20.63
N THR A 99 11.90 -20.62 21.23
CA THR A 99 11.54 -20.35 22.64
C THR A 99 11.54 -21.59 23.53
N THR A 100 12.03 -22.75 23.07
CA THR A 100 11.96 -24.01 23.83
C THR A 100 13.28 -24.73 24.10
N VAL A 101 14.44 -24.07 24.00
CA VAL A 101 15.71 -24.66 24.47
C VAL A 101 16.52 -23.63 25.26
N SER A 102 16.12 -23.36 26.49
CA SER A 102 17.03 -22.88 27.54
C SER A 102 16.45 -23.11 28.93
N ALA A 103 16.42 -24.38 29.38
CA ALA A 103 16.22 -24.73 30.78
C ALA A 103 16.69 -26.17 31.04
N ALA A 104 17.99 -26.37 31.20
CA ALA A 104 18.58 -27.44 32.02
C ALA A 104 20.12 -27.30 32.02
N SER A 105 20.63 -26.31 32.76
CA SER A 105 22.04 -26.30 33.16
C SER A 105 22.11 -26.34 34.68
N GLY A 106 22.71 -27.42 35.19
CA GLY A 106 23.49 -27.43 36.42
C GLY A 106 22.72 -27.50 37.74
N ARG A 107 22.77 -28.68 38.38
CA ARG A 107 23.09 -28.79 39.82
C ARG A 107 23.74 -30.15 40.09
N LEU A 108 25.07 -30.18 40.00
CA LEU A 108 25.89 -31.00 40.89
C LEU A 108 26.07 -30.19 42.17
N THR A 109 25.72 -30.75 43.32
CA THR A 109 26.24 -30.31 44.62
C THR A 109 26.41 -31.53 45.52
N ALA A 110 27.67 -31.71 45.93
CA ALA A 110 28.22 -32.39 47.11
C ALA A 110 27.74 -33.81 47.44
#